data_AF-A0A7C4VWG6-F1
#
_entry.id   AF-A0A7C4VWG6-F1
#
_cell.length_a   1.000
_cell.length_b   1.000
_cell.length_c   1.000
_cell.angle_alpha   90.00
_cell.angle_beta   90.00
_cell.angle_gamma   90.00
#
_symmetry.space_group_name_H-M   'P 1'
#
loop_
_entity.id
_entity.type
_entity.pdbx_description
1 polymer ?
#
loop_
_entity_poly.entity_id
_entity_poly.type
_entity_poly.pdbx_seq_one_letter_code
_entity_poly.pdbx_strand_id
1 'polypeptide(L)'
;MPDISLFGTLNTGLLGIYASKLAMNVVAHNIANANTPGFSRQRPELLTMHPIPTSSLTQPSIPLQIGTGVYVRDIKRVRDAFLDIQFRQTNNKYNYWDTITANLHFVEQLVAEPSEAGIRYLFDSLWSGIEEVITDPTNTAAKRGLVSRAEELVQHVQDLYMRLEQLRVDLDNEIAQRTQQINAMVKRLADINAKVRTAVSLRYTPNDLLDERDRILDELSNLADIYYYEDNAGQITLRIGNQIVLTGQDVVELRALERPFGKGFKEVFAGNSKVVFNDGKLKSLFDLRDEILVKYMNRLDEFVLSLTDEFNLIHQDGFNGDGSVTGLKFFNDISADRIEDSKLYRLAGAKRVENGPIKFISGMSDRKDFSDIVTKPFIEKGAIVFFDGTEKIFAARVNPYDKVEDFQNTLSSISDRWFDLKVGAHGDGGYRLYFESTQNLRNTLALDFNGNMFNTMGFATKNVDVFVVDRKDFKVNPGSYKIAINGKEEILNITASTTLEDLANQLNTHFG
;
A
#
# COMPACT_ATOMS: atom_id res chain seq x y z
N MET A 1 -62.38 16.43 57.88
CA MET A 1 -61.63 15.77 56.79
C MET A 1 -60.16 15.73 57.20
N PRO A 2 -59.30 14.83 56.68
CA PRO A 2 -57.86 15.02 56.84
C PRO A 2 -57.48 16.24 56.00
N ASP A 3 -57.65 17.43 56.58
CA ASP A 3 -57.33 18.68 55.91
C ASP A 3 -55.82 18.90 56.02
N ILE A 4 -55.20 19.20 54.88
CA ILE A 4 -53.83 19.72 54.88
C ILE A 4 -53.86 20.98 55.75
N SER A 5 -53.00 21.06 56.76
CA SER A 5 -52.88 22.28 57.54
C SER A 5 -52.53 23.45 56.60
N LEU A 6 -52.87 24.68 56.97
CA LEU A 6 -52.47 25.87 56.21
C LEU A 6 -50.96 25.88 55.91
N PHE A 7 -50.13 25.36 56.82
CA PHE A 7 -48.70 25.20 56.60
C PHE A 7 -48.36 24.17 55.53
N GLY A 8 -49.12 23.08 55.40
CA GLY A 8 -48.91 22.08 54.36
C GLY A 8 -49.32 22.56 52.96
N THR A 9 -50.40 23.36 52.84
CA THR A 9 -50.79 23.97 51.56
C THR A 9 -49.82 25.07 51.14
N LEU A 10 -49.38 25.90 52.09
CA LEU A 10 -48.33 26.89 51.86
C LEU A 10 -47.00 26.23 51.47
N ASN A 11 -46.62 25.14 52.12
CA ASN A 11 -45.41 24.38 51.78
C ASN A 11 -45.49 23.77 50.37
N THR A 12 -46.66 23.25 49.98
CA THR A 12 -46.92 22.74 48.62
C THR A 12 -46.74 23.85 47.58
N GLY A 13 -47.28 25.05 47.84
CA GLY A 13 -47.09 26.22 46.99
C GLY A 13 -45.63 26.67 46.92
N LEU A 14 -44.93 26.70 48.05
CA LEU A 14 -43.51 27.05 48.14
C LEU A 14 -42.62 26.13 47.28
N LEU A 15 -42.84 24.82 47.39
CA LEU A 15 -42.13 23.81 46.60
C LEU A 15 -42.40 23.96 45.10
N GLY A 16 -43.65 24.25 44.72
CA GLY A 16 -44.01 24.55 43.33
C GLY A 16 -43.28 25.78 42.77
N ILE A 17 -43.17 26.85 43.57
CA ILE A 17 -42.43 28.07 43.20
C ILE A 17 -40.94 27.77 43.05
N TYR A 18 -40.33 27.03 43.98
CA TYR A 18 -38.91 26.67 43.90
C TYR A 18 -38.60 25.79 42.69
N ALA A 19 -39.41 24.78 42.43
CA ALA A 19 -39.26 23.92 41.25
C ALA A 19 -39.39 24.74 39.96
N SER A 20 -40.37 25.66 39.89
CA SER A 20 -40.57 26.54 38.73
C SER A 20 -39.41 27.52 38.54
N LYS A 21 -38.88 28.12 39.62
CA LYS A 21 -37.69 28.99 39.57
C LYS A 21 -36.49 28.25 39.03
N LEU A 22 -36.23 27.02 39.48
CA LEU A 22 -35.13 26.21 38.97
C LEU A 22 -35.34 25.87 37.48
N ALA A 23 -36.56 25.51 37.09
CA ALA A 23 -36.88 25.25 35.68
C ALA A 23 -36.66 26.50 34.79
N MET A 24 -37.05 27.69 35.26
CA MET A 24 -36.77 28.95 34.56
C MET A 24 -35.28 29.24 34.44
N ASN A 25 -34.48 28.93 35.47
CA ASN A 25 -33.02 29.04 35.38
C ASN A 25 -32.43 28.11 34.31
N VAL A 26 -32.93 26.87 34.19
CA VAL A 26 -32.52 25.95 33.11
C VAL A 26 -32.90 26.49 31.73
N VAL A 27 -34.09 27.09 31.60
CA VAL A 27 -34.49 27.76 30.35
C VAL A 27 -33.56 28.93 30.03
N ALA A 28 -33.24 29.78 31.00
CA ALA A 28 -32.30 30.88 30.82
C ALA A 28 -30.90 30.38 30.42
N HIS A 29 -30.43 29.30 31.04
CA HIS A 29 -29.14 28.67 30.71
C HIS A 29 -29.12 28.13 29.28
N ASN A 30 -30.20 27.48 28.84
CA ASN A 30 -30.34 26.99 27.47
C ASN A 30 -30.35 28.14 26.45
N ILE A 31 -31.05 29.23 26.73
CA ILE A 31 -31.10 30.40 25.84
C ILE A 31 -29.72 31.05 25.74
N ALA A 32 -29.04 31.22 26.89
CA ALA A 32 -27.71 31.82 26.93
C ALA A 32 -26.67 31.00 26.15
N ASN A 33 -26.80 29.67 26.14
CA ASN A 33 -25.86 28.77 25.48
C ASN A 33 -26.37 28.19 24.15
N ALA A 34 -27.47 28.72 23.61
CA ALA A 34 -28.08 28.17 22.39
C ALA A 34 -27.13 28.15 21.19
N ASN A 35 -26.15 29.06 21.15
CA ASN A 35 -25.14 29.17 20.09
C ASN A 35 -23.75 28.66 20.53
N THR A 36 -23.62 28.08 21.73
CA THR A 36 -22.34 27.55 22.21
C THR A 36 -22.09 26.19 21.56
N PRO A 37 -21.00 25.99 20.78
CA PRO A 37 -20.72 24.70 20.15
C PRO A 37 -20.58 23.58 21.18
N GLY A 38 -21.21 22.44 20.90
CA GLY A 38 -21.21 21.27 21.80
C GLY A 38 -22.20 21.33 22.96
N PHE A 39 -22.90 22.45 23.18
CA PHE A 39 -23.91 22.56 24.23
C PHE A 39 -25.13 21.68 23.94
N SER A 40 -25.56 20.90 24.94
CA SER A 40 -26.80 20.13 24.88
C SER A 40 -27.93 20.83 25.63
N ARG A 41 -29.13 20.83 25.04
CA ARG A 41 -30.31 21.38 25.72
C ARG A 41 -30.56 20.58 27.00
N GLN A 42 -30.71 21.28 28.11
CA GLN A 42 -31.02 20.68 29.40
C GLN A 42 -32.52 20.75 29.70
N ARG A 43 -33.07 19.70 30.30
CA ARG A 43 -34.48 19.58 30.69
C ARG A 43 -34.59 19.22 32.17
N PRO A 44 -35.25 20.07 33.00
CA PRO A 44 -35.54 19.73 34.38
C PRO A 44 -36.59 18.61 34.43
N GLU A 45 -36.34 17.58 35.22
CA GLU A 45 -37.28 16.49 35.44
C GLU A 45 -38.02 16.69 36.75
N LEU A 46 -39.29 17.09 36.63
CA LEU A 46 -40.18 17.33 37.75
C LEU A 46 -40.82 16.02 38.22
N LEU A 47 -40.73 15.74 39.51
CA LEU A 47 -41.43 14.61 40.14
C LEU A 47 -42.31 15.08 41.29
N THR A 48 -43.44 14.41 41.45
CA THR A 48 -44.31 14.60 42.60
C THR A 48 -43.58 14.17 43.87
N MET A 49 -43.70 14.98 44.91
CA MET A 49 -43.25 14.61 46.25
C MET A 49 -44.11 13.45 46.80
N HIS A 50 -43.54 12.62 47.68
CA HIS A 50 -44.26 11.49 48.26
C HIS A 50 -45.53 11.97 49.00
N PRO A 51 -46.70 11.37 48.74
CA PRO A 51 -47.93 11.74 49.41
C PRO A 51 -47.83 11.42 50.90
N ILE A 52 -48.53 12.18 51.75
CA ILE A 52 -48.64 11.84 53.18
C ILE A 52 -49.55 10.61 53.29
N PRO A 53 -49.07 9.46 53.79
CA PRO A 53 -49.94 8.33 54.03
C PRO A 53 -50.89 8.68 55.19
N THR A 54 -52.18 8.76 54.90
CA THR A 54 -53.24 9.07 55.87
C THR A 54 -53.73 7.85 56.64
N SER A 55 -53.05 6.70 56.53
CA SER A 55 -53.44 5.45 57.18
C SER A 55 -53.04 5.43 58.66
N SER A 56 -53.94 5.88 59.53
CA SER A 56 -53.95 5.56 60.97
C SER A 56 -54.87 4.35 61.23
N LEU A 57 -54.53 3.48 62.20
CA LEU A 57 -55.33 2.31 62.60
C LEU A 57 -56.75 2.65 63.10
N THR A 58 -57.06 3.93 63.33
CA THR A 58 -58.32 4.41 63.91
C THR A 58 -59.19 5.22 62.95
N GLN A 59 -58.83 5.35 61.67
CA GLN A 59 -59.54 6.23 60.72
C GLN A 59 -60.26 5.43 59.62
N PRO A 60 -61.47 5.85 59.17
CA PRO A 60 -62.19 5.17 58.10
C PRO A 60 -61.31 5.10 56.85
N SER A 61 -61.25 3.93 56.24
CA SER A 61 -60.49 3.64 55.02
C SER A 61 -61.03 4.42 53.83
N ILE A 62 -60.63 5.69 53.73
CA ILE A 62 -60.88 6.55 52.57
C ILE A 62 -59.61 6.52 51.71
N PRO A 63 -59.68 6.13 50.42
CA PRO A 63 -58.52 6.04 49.52
C PRO A 63 -58.09 7.44 49.01
N LEU A 64 -57.89 8.40 49.91
CA LEU A 64 -57.42 9.74 49.59
C LEU A 64 -55.96 9.89 50.01
N GLN A 65 -55.07 9.85 49.03
CA GLN A 65 -53.67 10.27 49.18
C GLN A 65 -53.56 11.73 48.77
N ILE A 66 -53.00 12.55 49.66
CA ILE A 66 -52.83 13.97 49.42
C ILE A 66 -51.41 14.22 48.91
N GLY A 67 -51.30 14.81 47.72
CA GLY A 67 -50.02 15.21 47.14
C GLY A 67 -49.37 16.36 47.90
N THR A 68 -48.05 16.30 48.07
CA THR A 68 -47.26 17.24 48.89
C THR A 68 -46.43 18.22 48.06
N GLY A 69 -46.74 18.35 46.77
CA GLY A 69 -46.06 19.25 45.83
C GLY A 69 -45.14 18.52 44.86
N VAL A 70 -44.18 19.26 44.31
CA VAL A 70 -43.26 18.83 43.26
C VAL A 70 -41.84 19.28 43.59
N TYR A 71 -40.85 18.54 43.13
CA TYR A 71 -39.45 18.96 43.17
C TYR A 71 -38.75 18.56 41.87
N VAL A 72 -37.61 19.18 41.57
CA VAL A 72 -36.77 18.79 40.43
C VAL A 72 -35.88 17.64 40.89
N ARG A 73 -36.05 16.45 40.32
CA ARG A 73 -35.20 15.29 40.64
C ARG A 73 -33.82 15.45 40.04
N ASP A 74 -33.77 15.84 38.78
CA ASP A 74 -32.55 15.85 37.97
C ASP A 74 -32.70 16.87 36.83
N ILE A 75 -31.58 17.30 36.26
CA ILE A 75 -31.53 18.12 35.04
C ILE A 75 -30.85 17.26 34.00
N LYS A 76 -31.62 16.77 33.02
CA LYS A 76 -31.12 15.84 32.01
C LYS A 76 -30.76 16.54 30.71
N ARG A 77 -29.69 16.10 30.08
CA ARG A 77 -29.35 16.48 28.70
C ARG A 77 -30.33 15.84 27.73
N VAL A 78 -30.76 16.60 26.73
CA VAL A 78 -31.60 16.12 25.63
C VAL A 78 -30.67 15.80 24.45
N ARG A 79 -30.28 14.54 24.35
CA ARG A 79 -29.33 14.04 23.34
C ARG A 79 -29.64 12.58 23.02
N ASP A 80 -29.27 12.15 21.81
CA ASP A 80 -29.40 10.76 21.38
C ASP A 80 -28.00 10.15 21.17
N ALA A 81 -27.62 9.26 22.08
CA ALA A 81 -26.30 8.63 22.05
C ALA A 81 -26.08 7.76 20.80
N PHE A 82 -27.14 7.23 20.19
CA PHE A 82 -27.02 6.46 18.95
C PHE A 82 -26.65 7.39 17.78
N LEU A 83 -27.27 8.57 17.69
CA LEU A 83 -26.91 9.56 16.68
C LEU A 83 -25.48 10.09 16.87
N ASP A 84 -25.01 10.24 18.10
CA ASP A 84 -23.62 10.65 18.38
C ASP A 84 -22.60 9.64 17.84
N ILE A 85 -22.85 8.35 18.08
CA ILE A 85 -21.98 7.28 17.58
C ILE A 85 -21.99 7.28 16.04
N GLN A 86 -23.17 7.38 15.43
CA GLN A 86 -23.31 7.42 13.96
C GLN A 86 -22.63 8.65 13.35
N PHE A 87 -22.78 9.81 13.99
CA PHE A 87 -22.12 11.05 13.58
C PHE A 87 -20.61 10.87 13.60
N ARG A 88 -20.02 10.44 14.72
CA ARG A 88 -18.56 10.26 14.85
C ARG A 88 -18.00 9.25 13.85
N GLN A 89 -18.71 8.14 13.60
CA GLN A 89 -18.29 7.15 12.60
C GLN A 89 -18.34 7.71 11.17
N THR A 90 -19.40 8.43 10.82
CA THR A 90 -19.55 9.03 9.49
C THR A 90 -18.56 10.18 9.27
N ASN A 91 -18.37 10.99 10.31
CA ASN A 91 -17.44 12.10 10.31
C ASN A 91 -15.99 11.61 10.13
N ASN A 92 -15.63 10.49 10.76
CA ASN A 92 -14.33 9.88 10.57
C ASN A 92 -14.08 9.49 9.10
N LYS A 93 -15.05 8.79 8.47
CA LYS A 93 -15.01 8.44 7.04
C LYS A 93 -14.93 9.66 6.13
N TYR A 94 -15.71 10.69 6.44
CA TYR A 94 -15.69 11.94 5.71
C TYR A 94 -14.28 12.55 5.72
N ASN A 95 -13.67 12.67 6.91
CA ASN A 95 -12.34 13.26 7.07
C ASN A 95 -11.23 12.44 6.39
N TYR A 96 -11.38 11.11 6.32
CA TYR A 96 -10.50 10.27 5.50
C TYR A 96 -10.54 10.71 4.03
N TRP A 97 -11.72 10.69 3.41
CA TRP A 97 -11.86 11.01 1.97
C TRP A 97 -11.60 12.47 1.64
N ASP A 98 -11.96 13.39 2.52
CA ASP A 98 -11.67 14.82 2.38
C ASP A 98 -10.16 15.06 2.33
N THR A 99 -9.41 14.44 3.24
CA THR A 99 -7.94 14.54 3.27
C THR A 99 -7.30 13.89 2.04
N ILE A 100 -7.78 12.72 1.61
CA ILE A 100 -7.34 12.07 0.37
C ILE A 100 -7.56 13.01 -0.82
N THR A 101 -8.77 13.55 -0.96
CA THR A 101 -9.17 14.38 -2.11
C THR A 101 -8.37 15.68 -2.16
N ALA A 102 -8.19 16.36 -1.03
CA ALA A 102 -7.40 17.58 -0.96
C ALA A 102 -5.94 17.36 -1.40
N ASN A 103 -5.31 16.28 -0.93
CA ASN A 103 -3.92 15.97 -1.29
C ASN A 103 -3.79 15.45 -2.73
N LEU A 104 -4.75 14.65 -3.22
CA LEU A 104 -4.75 14.23 -4.62
C LEU A 104 -4.99 15.39 -5.58
N HIS A 105 -5.78 16.38 -5.19
CA HIS A 105 -5.93 17.59 -5.99
C HIS A 105 -4.62 18.39 -6.05
N PHE A 106 -3.85 18.44 -4.97
CA PHE A 106 -2.51 19.01 -5.00
C PHE A 106 -1.56 18.22 -5.92
N VAL A 107 -1.62 16.88 -5.88
CA VAL A 107 -0.86 16.02 -6.82
C VAL A 107 -1.28 16.25 -8.26
N GLU A 108 -2.58 16.40 -8.53
CA GLU A 108 -3.11 16.72 -9.86
C GLU A 108 -2.56 18.06 -10.38
N GLN A 109 -2.57 19.11 -9.55
CA GLN A 109 -1.97 20.40 -9.88
C GLN A 109 -0.46 20.33 -10.10
N LEU A 110 0.21 19.45 -9.37
CA LEU A 110 1.64 19.23 -9.50
C LEU A 110 2.00 18.51 -10.82
N VAL A 111 1.22 17.51 -11.20
CA VAL A 111 1.41 16.78 -12.47
C VAL A 111 1.02 17.67 -13.66
N ALA A 112 -0.05 18.45 -13.54
CA ALA A 112 -0.48 19.44 -14.54
C ALA A 112 -0.56 18.88 -15.99
N GLU A 113 -1.07 17.66 -16.15
CA GLU A 113 -1.22 17.01 -17.46
C GLU A 113 -2.68 16.93 -17.91
N PRO A 114 -3.02 17.28 -19.17
CA PRO A 114 -2.13 17.76 -20.24
C PRO A 114 -1.77 19.24 -20.15
N SER A 115 -0.52 19.61 -20.43
CA SER A 115 -0.10 21.02 -20.58
C SER A 115 1.09 21.19 -21.52
N GLU A 116 1.36 22.44 -21.95
CA GLU A 116 2.52 22.80 -22.79
C GLU A 116 3.87 22.66 -22.05
N ALA A 117 3.86 22.35 -20.75
CA ALA A 117 5.04 22.08 -19.94
C ALA A 117 5.01 20.68 -19.32
N GLY A 118 4.05 19.83 -19.72
CA GLY A 118 3.92 18.47 -19.19
C GLY A 118 4.97 17.51 -19.75
N ILE A 119 5.19 16.41 -19.03
CA ILE A 119 6.01 15.27 -19.45
C ILE A 119 5.67 14.81 -20.87
N ARG A 120 4.39 14.73 -21.24
CA ARG A 120 4.00 14.31 -22.60
C ARG A 120 4.54 15.26 -23.66
N TYR A 121 4.37 16.57 -23.47
CA TYR A 121 4.86 17.57 -24.41
C TYR A 121 6.39 17.56 -24.48
N LEU A 122 7.06 17.45 -23.34
CA LEU A 122 8.53 17.37 -23.27
C LEU A 122 9.07 16.10 -23.95
N PHE A 123 8.34 14.99 -23.85
CA PHE A 123 8.66 13.76 -24.57
C PHE A 123 8.47 13.90 -26.08
N ASP A 124 7.36 14.50 -26.53
CA ASP A 124 7.13 14.80 -27.95
C ASP A 124 8.19 15.77 -28.51
N SER A 125 8.64 16.72 -27.68
CA SER A 125 9.74 17.64 -28.00
C SER A 125 11.06 16.90 -28.15
N LEU A 126 11.40 15.99 -27.21
CA LEU A 126 12.57 15.12 -27.31
C LEU A 126 12.55 14.33 -28.62
N TRP A 127 11.41 13.70 -28.94
CA TRP A 127 11.24 12.92 -30.18
C TRP A 127 11.43 13.78 -31.44
N SER A 128 10.84 14.97 -31.46
CA SER A 128 11.02 15.93 -32.57
C SER A 128 12.49 16.33 -32.75
N GLY A 129 13.25 16.46 -31.65
CA GLY A 129 14.70 16.70 -31.71
C GLY A 129 15.47 15.54 -32.34
N ILE A 130 15.02 14.30 -32.15
CA ILE A 130 15.62 13.12 -32.79
C ILE A 130 15.34 13.17 -34.29
N GLU A 131 14.11 13.46 -34.70
CA GLU A 131 13.74 13.59 -36.12
C GLU A 131 14.57 14.67 -36.82
N GLU A 132 14.81 15.81 -36.17
CA GLU A 132 15.68 16.88 -36.69
C GLU A 132 17.12 16.37 -36.93
N VAL A 133 17.69 15.61 -35.99
CA VAL A 133 19.02 15.00 -36.15
C VAL A 133 19.04 13.94 -37.25
N ILE A 134 17.95 13.20 -37.47
CA ILE A 134 17.85 12.22 -38.57
C ILE A 134 17.90 12.91 -39.93
N THR A 135 17.28 14.09 -40.07
CA THR A 135 17.27 14.82 -41.36
C THR A 135 18.67 15.28 -41.79
N ASP A 136 19.51 15.73 -40.86
CA ASP A 136 20.92 16.04 -41.10
C ASP A 136 21.80 15.64 -39.90
N PRO A 137 22.34 14.40 -39.91
CA PRO A 137 23.18 13.89 -38.84
C PRO A 137 24.54 14.61 -38.71
N THR A 138 24.91 15.48 -39.65
CA THR A 138 26.16 16.27 -39.58
C THR A 138 25.95 17.62 -38.90
N ASN A 139 24.70 18.06 -38.73
CA ASN A 139 24.36 19.32 -38.11
C ASN A 139 24.61 19.31 -36.60
N THR A 140 25.68 19.98 -36.17
CA THR A 140 26.02 20.09 -34.75
C THR A 140 25.03 20.92 -33.93
N ALA A 141 24.32 21.86 -34.55
CA ALA A 141 23.30 22.65 -33.87
C ALA A 141 22.06 21.80 -33.55
N ALA A 142 21.60 20.96 -34.48
CA ALA A 142 20.51 20.01 -34.26
C ALA A 142 20.83 19.04 -33.12
N LYS A 143 22.06 18.51 -33.07
CA LYS A 143 22.51 17.64 -31.96
C LYS A 143 22.50 18.33 -30.60
N ARG A 144 22.94 19.60 -30.54
CA ARG A 144 22.84 20.38 -29.29
C ARG A 144 21.40 20.65 -28.89
N GLY A 145 20.52 20.90 -29.87
CA GLY A 145 19.09 21.05 -29.66
C GLY A 145 18.47 19.80 -29.03
N LEU A 146 18.81 18.61 -29.55
CA LEU A 146 18.38 17.33 -28.98
C LEU A 146 18.82 17.17 -27.52
N VAL A 147 20.09 17.45 -27.21
CA VAL A 147 20.60 17.38 -25.83
C VAL A 147 19.85 18.34 -24.90
N SER A 148 19.62 19.59 -25.34
CA SER A 148 18.89 20.58 -24.54
C SER A 148 17.46 20.15 -24.22
N ARG A 149 16.76 19.52 -25.17
CA ARG A 149 15.40 19.00 -24.97
C ARG A 149 15.38 17.80 -24.02
N ALA A 150 16.41 16.95 -24.08
CA ALA A 150 16.59 15.84 -23.15
C ALA A 150 16.84 16.34 -21.72
N GLU A 151 17.70 17.35 -21.56
CA GLU A 151 17.96 18.00 -20.26
C GLU A 151 16.69 18.61 -19.67
N GLU A 152 15.86 19.27 -20.49
CA GLU A 152 14.58 19.85 -20.07
C GLU A 152 13.60 18.77 -19.55
N LEU A 153 13.46 17.66 -20.28
CA LEU A 153 12.64 16.53 -19.84
C LEU A 153 13.14 15.94 -18.51
N VAL A 154 14.45 15.69 -18.40
CA VAL A 154 15.05 15.13 -17.17
C VAL A 154 14.85 16.08 -15.99
N GLN A 155 15.10 17.37 -16.16
CA GLN A 155 14.94 18.36 -15.10
C GLN A 155 13.48 18.45 -14.63
N HIS A 156 12.53 18.43 -15.55
CA HIS A 156 11.11 18.45 -15.21
C HIS A 156 10.68 17.22 -14.41
N VAL A 157 11.11 16.03 -14.84
CA VAL A 157 10.81 14.78 -14.12
C VAL A 157 11.45 14.75 -12.73
N GLN A 158 12.69 15.23 -12.59
CA GLN A 158 13.35 15.35 -11.30
C GLN A 158 12.63 16.32 -10.35
N ASP A 159 12.19 17.48 -10.85
CA ASP A 159 11.42 18.46 -10.06
C ASP A 159 10.10 17.85 -9.58
N LEU A 160 9.38 17.14 -10.47
CA LEU A 160 8.15 16.43 -10.09
C LEU A 160 8.41 15.39 -8.99
N TYR A 161 9.45 14.56 -9.14
CA TYR A 161 9.80 13.55 -8.14
C TYR A 161 10.12 14.20 -6.79
N MET A 162 10.96 15.24 -6.77
CA MET A 162 11.33 15.95 -5.54
C MET A 162 10.12 16.58 -4.84
N ARG A 163 9.14 17.11 -5.61
CA ARG A 163 7.92 17.68 -5.04
C ARG A 163 7.00 16.61 -4.44
N LEU A 164 6.91 15.43 -5.06
CA LEU A 164 6.19 14.29 -4.49
C LEU A 164 6.89 13.77 -3.21
N GLU A 165 8.22 13.75 -3.18
CA GLU A 165 8.99 13.38 -1.99
C GLU A 165 8.79 14.40 -0.86
N GLN A 166 8.85 15.71 -1.16
CA GLN A 166 8.58 16.76 -0.20
C GLN A 166 7.16 16.65 0.39
N LEU A 167 6.16 16.36 -0.46
CA LEU A 167 4.81 16.12 0.02
C LEU A 167 4.74 14.95 1.01
N ARG A 168 5.48 13.86 0.79
CA ARG A 168 5.56 12.74 1.75
C ARG A 168 6.17 13.17 3.08
N VAL A 169 7.21 14.00 3.06
CA VAL A 169 7.83 14.57 4.27
C VAL A 169 6.85 15.47 5.01
N ASP A 170 6.09 16.30 4.29
CA ASP A 170 5.09 17.20 4.89
C ASP A 170 3.96 16.41 5.55
N LEU A 171 3.47 15.34 4.89
CA LEU A 171 2.48 14.42 5.45
C LEU A 171 3.00 13.72 6.71
N ASP A 172 4.27 13.32 6.74
CA ASP A 172 4.91 12.71 7.91
C ASP A 172 4.98 13.67 9.11
N ASN A 173 5.32 14.93 8.84
CA ASN A 173 5.30 15.98 9.85
C ASN A 173 3.88 16.26 10.35
N GLU A 174 2.88 16.23 9.46
CA GLU A 174 1.48 16.36 9.86
C GLU A 174 1.06 15.19 10.76
N ILE A 175 1.44 13.95 10.46
CA ILE A 175 1.18 12.79 11.34
C ILE A 175 1.70 13.03 12.76
N ALA A 176 2.92 13.55 12.91
CA ALA A 176 3.48 13.88 14.21
C ALA A 176 2.68 14.97 14.94
N GLN A 177 2.30 16.04 14.24
CA GLN A 177 1.51 17.14 14.81
C GLN A 177 0.10 16.67 15.23
N ARG A 178 -0.59 15.87 14.40
CA ARG A 178 -1.91 15.33 14.74
C ARG A 178 -1.83 14.36 15.91
N THR A 179 -0.75 13.58 16.02
CA THR A 179 -0.50 12.72 17.18
C THR A 179 -0.38 13.53 18.47
N GLN A 180 0.34 14.66 18.45
CA GLN A 180 0.45 15.57 19.60
C GLN A 180 -0.91 16.22 19.95
N GLN A 181 -1.68 16.61 18.93
CA GLN A 181 -3.02 17.16 19.11
C GLN A 181 -3.96 16.16 19.79
N ILE A 182 -3.93 14.90 19.37
CA ILE A 182 -4.69 13.80 20.01
C ILE A 182 -4.28 13.66 21.48
N ASN A 183 -2.98 13.63 21.79
CA ASN A 183 -2.52 13.52 23.18
C ASN A 183 -3.05 14.65 24.07
N ALA A 184 -3.09 15.88 23.56
CA ALA A 184 -3.64 17.01 24.30
C ALA A 184 -5.15 16.84 24.58
N MET A 185 -5.91 16.33 23.61
CA MET A 185 -7.34 16.01 23.76
C MET A 185 -7.57 14.87 24.77
N VAL A 186 -6.78 13.79 24.69
CA VAL A 186 -6.87 12.64 25.59
C VAL A 186 -6.56 13.03 27.03
N LYS A 187 -5.56 13.90 27.26
CA LYS A 187 -5.27 14.45 28.60
C LYS A 187 -6.45 15.25 29.17
N ARG A 188 -7.10 16.08 28.35
CA ARG A 188 -8.31 16.81 28.78
C ARG A 188 -9.46 15.86 29.11
N LEU A 189 -9.62 14.78 28.34
CA LEU A 189 -10.62 13.74 28.65
C LEU A 189 -10.32 13.03 29.97
N ALA A 190 -9.05 12.78 30.30
CA ALA A 190 -8.66 12.21 31.59
C ALA A 190 -9.06 13.12 32.77
N ASP A 191 -8.81 14.42 32.64
CA ASP A 191 -9.22 15.42 33.64
C ASP A 191 -10.75 15.46 33.80
N ILE A 192 -11.49 15.40 32.69
CA ILE A 192 -12.95 15.36 32.71
C ILE A 192 -13.44 14.06 33.37
N ASN A 193 -12.85 12.91 33.04
CA ASN A 193 -13.19 11.64 33.68
C ASN A 193 -12.99 11.66 35.20
N ALA A 194 -11.95 12.32 35.70
CA ALA A 194 -11.72 12.47 37.14
C ALA A 194 -12.81 13.35 37.80
N LYS A 195 -13.19 14.45 37.15
CA LYS A 195 -14.25 15.36 37.63
C LYS A 195 -15.63 14.72 37.57
N VAL A 196 -15.94 13.99 36.50
CA VAL A 196 -17.22 13.26 36.33
C VAL A 196 -17.34 12.17 37.39
N ARG A 197 -16.28 11.39 37.65
CA ARG A 197 -16.28 10.40 38.73
C ARG A 197 -16.61 11.02 40.08
N THR A 198 -15.99 12.17 40.38
CA THR A 198 -16.23 12.91 41.63
C THR A 198 -17.68 13.37 41.74
N ALA A 199 -18.23 13.87 40.64
CA ALA A 199 -19.61 14.32 40.56
C ALA A 199 -20.63 13.22 40.77
N VAL A 200 -20.46 12.09 40.07
CA VAL A 200 -21.30 10.92 40.18
C VAL A 200 -21.25 10.35 41.61
N SER A 201 -20.06 10.33 42.23
CA SER A 201 -19.89 9.89 43.63
C SER A 201 -20.66 10.78 44.62
N LEU A 202 -20.78 12.07 44.33
CA LEU A 202 -21.55 13.05 45.09
C LEU A 202 -23.04 13.10 44.68
N ARG A 203 -23.48 12.17 43.82
CA ARG A 203 -24.86 12.04 43.34
C ARG A 203 -25.41 13.26 42.59
N TYR A 204 -24.56 14.01 41.89
CA TYR A 204 -24.99 15.06 40.96
C TYR A 204 -24.57 14.76 39.52
N THR A 205 -25.38 15.20 38.55
CA THR A 205 -25.14 15.03 37.11
C THR A 205 -24.35 16.23 36.56
N PRO A 206 -23.08 16.08 36.16
CA PRO A 206 -22.26 17.21 35.74
C PRO A 206 -22.44 17.52 34.23
N ASN A 207 -23.61 18.04 33.84
CA ASN A 207 -23.99 18.21 32.43
C ASN A 207 -22.94 18.94 31.58
N ASP A 208 -22.37 20.04 32.06
CA ASP A 208 -21.41 20.83 31.28
C ASP A 208 -20.08 20.08 31.06
N LEU A 209 -19.66 19.22 32.02
CA LEU A 209 -18.50 18.35 31.84
C LEU A 209 -18.77 17.25 30.81
N LEU A 210 -20.00 16.75 30.77
CA LEU A 210 -20.39 15.75 29.77
C LEU A 210 -20.48 16.36 28.38
N ASP A 211 -20.92 17.62 28.26
CA ASP A 211 -20.93 18.36 26.99
C ASP A 211 -19.52 18.63 26.48
N GLU A 212 -18.59 19.05 27.36
CA GLU A 212 -17.18 19.21 26.98
C GLU A 212 -16.52 17.87 26.60
N ARG A 213 -16.84 16.78 27.32
CA ARG A 213 -16.40 15.42 26.98
C ARG A 213 -16.81 15.08 25.56
N ASP A 214 -18.09 15.28 25.25
CA ASP A 214 -18.64 14.94 23.94
C ASP A 214 -18.07 15.82 22.83
N ARG A 215 -17.85 17.11 23.08
CA ARG A 215 -17.18 18.03 22.15
C ARG A 215 -15.77 17.55 21.79
N ILE A 216 -15.00 17.09 22.78
CA ILE A 216 -13.65 16.55 22.54
C ILE A 216 -13.71 15.22 21.77
N LEU A 217 -14.70 14.36 22.06
CA LEU A 217 -14.90 13.12 21.29
C LEU A 217 -15.28 13.42 19.83
N ASP A 218 -16.09 14.44 19.59
CA ASP A 218 -16.43 14.90 18.24
C ASP A 218 -15.18 15.42 17.52
N GLU A 219 -14.34 16.21 18.19
CA GLU A 219 -13.05 16.66 17.63
C GLU A 219 -12.07 15.52 17.35
N LEU A 220 -11.97 14.54 18.25
CA LEU A 220 -11.12 13.37 18.05
C LEU A 220 -11.58 12.53 16.85
N SER A 221 -12.90 12.45 16.61
CA SER A 221 -13.45 11.71 15.47
C SER A 221 -13.02 12.29 14.11
N ASN A 222 -12.66 13.59 14.05
CA ASN A 222 -12.06 14.19 12.85
C ASN A 222 -10.67 13.64 12.55
N LEU A 223 -9.92 13.24 13.59
CA LEU A 223 -8.50 12.92 13.49
C LEU A 223 -8.24 11.42 13.31
N ALA A 224 -8.95 10.57 14.04
CA ALA A 224 -8.71 9.13 14.06
C ALA A 224 -9.97 8.35 14.41
N ASP A 225 -9.99 7.06 14.05
CA ASP A 225 -11.07 6.15 14.43
C ASP A 225 -11.08 5.95 15.95
N ILE A 226 -12.17 6.38 16.59
CA ILE A 226 -12.35 6.31 18.04
C ILE A 226 -13.45 5.34 18.44
N TYR A 227 -13.22 4.64 19.54
CA TYR A 227 -14.19 3.77 20.18
C TYR A 227 -14.12 3.98 21.67
N TYR A 228 -15.25 4.18 22.33
CA TYR A 228 -15.28 4.35 23.78
C TYR A 228 -16.43 3.57 24.39
N TYR A 229 -16.28 3.25 25.67
CA TYR A 229 -17.37 2.78 26.51
C TYR A 229 -17.34 3.54 27.83
N GLU A 230 -18.52 3.76 28.41
CA GLU A 230 -18.70 4.43 29.70
C GLU A 230 -19.01 3.39 30.77
N ASP A 231 -18.36 3.51 31.93
CA ASP A 231 -18.59 2.63 33.07
C ASP A 231 -19.70 3.15 34.02
N ASN A 232 -20.01 2.38 35.06
CA ASN A 232 -21.03 2.75 36.04
C ASN A 232 -20.65 3.99 36.88
N ALA A 233 -19.38 4.39 36.90
CA ALA A 233 -18.89 5.59 37.58
C ALA A 233 -18.89 6.82 36.66
N GLY A 234 -19.37 6.68 35.42
CA GLY A 234 -19.43 7.74 34.41
C GLY A 234 -18.07 8.03 33.76
N GLN A 235 -17.05 7.19 34.00
CA GLN A 235 -15.74 7.34 33.37
C GLN A 235 -15.75 6.63 32.02
N ILE A 236 -15.05 7.22 31.04
CA ILE A 236 -14.87 6.56 29.74
C ILE A 236 -13.51 5.87 29.64
N THR A 237 -13.52 4.72 28.97
CA THR A 237 -12.31 4.12 28.39
C THR A 237 -12.32 4.41 26.90
N LEU A 238 -11.23 4.97 26.37
CA LEU A 238 -11.09 5.35 24.97
C LEU A 238 -10.04 4.48 24.28
N ARG A 239 -10.41 3.94 23.13
CA ARG A 239 -9.55 3.30 22.15
C ARG A 239 -9.45 4.18 20.91
N ILE A 240 -8.23 4.36 20.43
CA ILE A 240 -7.90 5.02 19.16
C ILE A 240 -7.21 3.99 18.27
N GLY A 241 -7.70 3.80 17.04
CA GLY A 241 -7.25 2.69 16.22
C GLY A 241 -7.43 1.37 16.96
N ASN A 242 -6.41 0.52 16.99
CA ASN A 242 -6.42 -0.73 17.75
C ASN A 242 -5.92 -0.64 19.22
N GLN A 243 -5.58 0.55 19.74
CA GLN A 243 -4.97 0.69 21.08
C GLN A 243 -5.85 1.48 22.06
N ILE A 244 -5.93 1.00 23.31
CA ILE A 244 -6.55 1.75 24.41
C ILE A 244 -5.57 2.85 24.85
N VAL A 245 -6.02 4.10 24.83
CA VAL A 245 -5.21 5.29 25.16
C VAL A 245 -5.65 5.99 26.43
N LEU A 246 -6.88 5.71 26.89
CA LEU A 246 -7.44 6.26 28.12
C LEU A 246 -8.22 5.19 28.86
N THR A 247 -7.94 5.00 30.15
CA THR A 247 -8.77 4.19 31.04
C THR A 247 -9.06 5.00 32.29
N GLY A 248 -10.27 5.55 32.40
CA GLY A 248 -10.59 6.47 33.49
C GLY A 248 -9.70 7.72 33.45
N GLN A 249 -8.78 7.86 34.41
CA GLN A 249 -7.83 8.98 34.46
C GLN A 249 -6.43 8.62 33.93
N ASP A 250 -6.19 7.34 33.62
CA ASP A 250 -4.88 6.86 33.21
C ASP A 250 -4.73 7.00 31.69
N VAL A 251 -3.70 7.75 31.27
CA VAL A 251 -3.41 8.05 29.86
C VAL A 251 -2.20 7.26 29.38
N VAL A 252 -2.33 6.61 28.23
CA VAL A 252 -1.20 6.08 27.46
C VAL A 252 -0.94 7.04 26.31
N GLU A 253 0.17 7.77 26.38
CA GLU A 253 0.53 8.74 25.34
C GLU A 253 0.89 8.05 24.02
N LEU A 254 0.42 8.64 22.93
CA LEU A 254 0.81 8.28 21.58
C LEU A 254 2.15 8.93 21.23
N ARG A 255 3.07 8.17 20.64
CA ARG A 255 4.40 8.66 20.23
C ARG A 255 4.60 8.40 18.75
N ALA A 256 4.83 9.45 17.98
CA ALA A 256 5.27 9.35 16.59
C ALA A 256 6.79 9.17 16.57
N LEU A 257 7.27 7.99 16.20
CA LEU A 257 8.67 7.59 16.24
C LEU A 257 9.11 7.04 14.89
N GLU A 258 10.34 7.32 14.49
CA GLU A 258 10.91 6.76 13.27
C GLU A 258 11.08 5.24 13.39
N ARG A 259 10.73 4.53 12.32
CA ARG A 259 10.95 3.09 12.24
C ARG A 259 12.41 2.78 11.91
N PRO A 260 13.04 1.75 12.52
CA PRO A 260 14.26 1.18 11.98
C PRO A 260 14.06 0.82 10.51
N PHE A 261 14.95 1.27 9.62
CA PHE A 261 14.85 1.09 8.16
C PHE A 261 13.70 1.83 7.46
N GLY A 262 12.94 2.69 8.16
CA GLY A 262 11.79 3.43 7.61
C GLY A 262 12.13 4.69 6.81
N LYS A 263 13.40 4.86 6.39
CA LYS A 263 13.90 6.06 5.67
C LYS A 263 13.52 7.41 6.32
N GLY A 264 13.41 7.46 7.65
CA GLY A 264 13.07 8.67 8.40
C GLY A 264 11.56 8.93 8.59
N PHE A 265 10.68 8.06 8.08
CA PHE A 265 9.23 8.18 8.29
C PHE A 265 8.77 7.61 9.64
N LYS A 266 7.79 8.28 10.25
CA LYS A 266 7.30 8.02 11.61
C LYS A 266 6.13 7.02 11.61
N GLU A 267 6.08 6.16 12.62
CA GLU A 267 4.91 5.36 12.99
C GLU A 267 4.42 5.78 14.37
N VAL A 268 3.14 5.56 14.66
CA VAL A 268 2.55 5.92 15.96
C VAL A 268 2.50 4.71 16.88
N PHE A 269 2.96 4.88 18.11
CA PHE A 269 2.97 3.85 19.15
C PHE A 269 2.23 4.31 20.40
N ALA A 270 1.48 3.41 21.03
CA ALA A 270 0.95 3.56 22.37
C ALA A 270 1.72 2.61 23.31
N GLY A 271 2.53 3.17 24.22
CA GLY A 271 3.53 2.37 24.94
C GLY A 271 4.50 1.71 23.94
N ASN A 272 4.58 0.38 23.95
CA ASN A 272 5.44 -0.40 23.03
C ASN A 272 4.67 -0.97 21.82
N SER A 273 3.36 -0.74 21.72
CA SER A 273 2.51 -1.31 20.68
C SER A 273 2.29 -0.31 19.56
N LYS A 274 2.46 -0.74 18.31
CA LYS A 274 2.11 0.06 17.13
C LYS A 274 0.59 0.29 17.09
N VAL A 275 0.20 1.54 16.87
CA VAL A 275 -1.19 1.92 16.61
C VAL A 275 -1.50 1.71 15.14
N VAL A 276 -2.54 0.95 14.86
CA VAL A 276 -3.11 0.77 13.53
C VAL A 276 -4.41 1.55 13.47
N PHE A 277 -4.40 2.59 12.63
CA PHE A 277 -5.60 3.36 12.30
C PHE A 277 -6.33 2.67 11.16
N ASN A 278 -7.65 2.59 11.24
CA ASN A 278 -8.46 1.97 10.19
C ASN A 278 -9.14 2.99 9.30
N ASP A 279 -9.34 4.21 9.81
CA ASP A 279 -10.13 5.24 9.16
C ASP A 279 -9.78 6.62 9.78
N GLY A 280 -10.32 7.69 9.20
CA GLY A 280 -10.06 9.06 9.62
C GLY A 280 -8.83 9.69 9.00
N LYS A 281 -8.57 10.95 9.40
CA LYS A 281 -7.48 11.75 8.85
C LYS A 281 -6.11 11.09 9.02
N LEU A 282 -5.77 10.56 10.19
CA LEU A 282 -4.47 9.91 10.38
C LEU A 282 -4.26 8.72 9.44
N LYS A 283 -5.27 7.86 9.24
CA LYS A 283 -5.19 6.77 8.28
C LYS A 283 -4.97 7.28 6.86
N SER A 284 -5.69 8.31 6.44
CA SER A 284 -5.49 8.90 5.11
C SER A 284 -4.08 9.46 4.90
N LEU A 285 -3.47 10.08 5.93
CA LEU A 285 -2.10 10.59 5.85
C LEU A 285 -1.09 9.46 5.67
N PHE A 286 -1.27 8.34 6.39
CA PHE A 286 -0.46 7.13 6.20
C PHE A 286 -0.62 6.56 4.79
N ASP A 287 -1.86 6.43 4.30
CA ASP A 287 -2.13 5.84 2.98
C ASP A 287 -1.60 6.72 1.84
N LEU A 288 -1.70 8.05 1.98
CA LEU A 288 -1.08 8.99 1.05
C LEU A 288 0.44 8.81 1.03
N ARG A 289 1.08 8.84 2.21
CA ARG A 289 2.54 8.81 2.35
C ARG A 289 3.16 7.48 1.91
N ASP A 290 2.52 6.36 2.24
CA ASP A 290 3.12 5.03 2.14
C ASP A 290 2.65 4.23 0.92
N GLU A 291 1.43 4.47 0.43
CA GLU A 291 0.85 3.67 -0.66
C GLU A 291 0.59 4.51 -1.91
N ILE A 292 -0.19 5.58 -1.79
CA ILE A 292 -0.71 6.33 -2.94
C ILE A 292 0.40 7.12 -3.62
N LEU A 293 1.14 7.94 -2.88
CA LEU A 293 2.24 8.74 -3.45
C LEU A 293 3.38 7.85 -3.93
N VAL A 294 3.72 6.81 -3.17
CA VAL A 294 4.73 5.82 -3.56
C VAL A 294 4.36 5.15 -4.90
N LYS A 295 3.09 4.83 -5.12
CA LYS A 295 2.64 4.29 -6.41
C LYS A 295 2.86 5.25 -7.58
N TYR A 296 2.65 6.55 -7.40
CA TYR A 296 2.90 7.55 -8.43
C TYR A 296 4.40 7.75 -8.67
N MET A 297 5.20 7.81 -7.60
CA MET A 297 6.66 7.88 -7.69
C MET A 297 7.23 6.65 -8.41
N ASN A 298 6.77 5.44 -8.08
CA ASN A 298 7.21 4.21 -8.76
C ASN A 298 6.86 4.21 -10.25
N ARG A 299 5.71 4.77 -10.65
CA ARG A 299 5.35 4.92 -12.08
C ARG A 299 6.27 5.89 -12.81
N LEU A 300 6.67 6.96 -12.13
CA LEU A 300 7.65 7.90 -12.66
C LEU A 300 9.02 7.24 -12.81
N ASP A 301 9.44 6.47 -11.80
CA ASP A 301 10.67 5.68 -11.84
C ASP A 301 10.64 4.66 -12.99
N GLU A 302 9.54 3.91 -13.15
CA GLU A 302 9.34 2.97 -14.26
C GLU A 302 9.47 3.66 -15.63
N PHE A 303 8.85 4.82 -15.79
CA PHE A 303 8.95 5.61 -17.02
C PHE A 303 10.38 6.05 -17.32
N VAL A 304 11.07 6.65 -16.34
CA VAL A 304 12.43 7.18 -16.53
C VAL A 304 13.44 6.05 -16.74
N LEU A 305 13.31 4.94 -16.00
CA LEU A 305 14.16 3.77 -16.16
C LEU A 305 13.98 3.15 -17.54
N SER A 306 12.73 2.98 -18.00
CA SER A 306 12.45 2.46 -19.33
C SER A 306 13.02 3.37 -20.42
N LEU A 307 12.82 4.68 -20.30
CA LEU A 307 13.38 5.65 -21.25
C LEU A 307 14.91 5.59 -21.29
N THR A 308 15.54 5.62 -20.12
CA THR A 308 17.01 5.60 -19.97
C THR A 308 17.60 4.31 -20.54
N ASP A 309 17.06 3.16 -20.13
CA ASP A 309 17.58 1.86 -20.54
C ASP A 309 17.38 1.62 -22.05
N GLU A 310 16.17 1.89 -22.59
CA GLU A 310 15.89 1.66 -24.02
C GLU A 310 16.67 2.62 -24.92
N PHE A 311 16.79 3.90 -24.55
CA PHE A 311 17.53 4.87 -25.34
C PHE A 311 19.02 4.56 -25.32
N ASN A 312 19.58 4.27 -24.13
CA ASN A 312 20.99 3.92 -24.02
C ASN A 312 21.33 2.64 -24.77
N LEU A 313 20.46 1.64 -24.74
CA LEU A 313 20.64 0.39 -25.47
C LEU A 313 20.85 0.65 -26.98
N ILE A 314 20.07 1.56 -27.57
CA ILE A 314 20.19 1.90 -28.99
C ILE A 314 21.39 2.84 -29.24
N HIS A 315 21.58 3.86 -28.40
CA HIS A 315 22.61 4.87 -28.61
C HIS A 315 24.03 4.30 -28.49
N GLN A 316 24.24 3.30 -27.63
CA GLN A 316 25.54 2.64 -27.47
C GLN A 316 26.01 1.90 -28.74
N ASP A 317 25.07 1.38 -29.52
CA ASP A 317 25.34 0.74 -30.81
C ASP A 317 25.58 1.76 -31.93
N GLY A 318 25.34 3.04 -31.66
CA GLY A 318 25.56 4.14 -32.59
C GLY A 318 27.03 4.38 -32.91
N PHE A 319 27.29 4.82 -34.14
CA PHE A 319 28.61 5.17 -34.64
C PHE A 319 28.78 6.68 -34.83
N ASN A 320 30.02 7.15 -34.70
CA ASN A 320 30.39 8.53 -34.97
C ASN A 320 30.61 8.76 -36.49
N GLY A 321 30.98 9.97 -36.89
CA GLY A 321 31.14 10.32 -38.31
C GLY A 321 32.23 9.54 -39.08
N ASP A 322 33.11 8.82 -38.38
CA ASP A 322 34.13 7.96 -39.00
C ASP A 322 33.71 6.48 -39.12
N GLY A 323 32.52 6.12 -38.60
CA GLY A 323 31.95 4.77 -38.66
C GLY A 323 32.32 3.87 -37.47
N SER A 324 33.10 4.36 -36.49
CA SER A 324 33.39 3.61 -35.27
C SER A 324 32.22 3.64 -34.28
N VAL A 325 31.86 2.47 -33.74
CA VAL A 325 30.86 2.33 -32.68
C VAL A 325 31.39 3.00 -31.42
N THR A 326 30.57 3.88 -30.83
CA THR A 326 31.01 4.74 -29.73
C THR A 326 30.90 4.07 -28.36
N GLY A 327 29.93 3.17 -28.17
CA GLY A 327 29.61 2.58 -26.86
C GLY A 327 29.11 3.58 -25.81
N LEU A 328 28.87 4.84 -26.21
CA LEU A 328 28.48 5.92 -25.32
C LEU A 328 27.00 5.83 -24.97
N LYS A 329 26.68 6.08 -23.71
CA LYS A 329 25.30 6.23 -23.24
C LYS A 329 24.85 7.67 -23.45
N PHE A 330 23.58 7.85 -23.79
CA PHE A 330 22.97 9.16 -23.93
C PHE A 330 22.52 9.72 -22.58
N PHE A 331 21.91 8.87 -21.75
CA PHE A 331 21.52 9.15 -20.37
C PHE A 331 22.45 8.45 -19.38
N ASN A 332 22.60 9.02 -18.18
CA ASN A 332 23.32 8.34 -17.09
C ASN A 332 22.54 7.13 -16.59
N ASP A 333 23.24 6.07 -16.16
CA ASP A 333 22.58 4.93 -15.52
C ASP A 333 21.94 5.34 -14.20
N ILE A 334 20.72 4.84 -13.96
CA ILE A 334 20.03 5.02 -12.69
C ILE A 334 20.28 3.76 -11.85
N SER A 335 20.90 3.94 -10.69
CA SER A 335 21.10 2.85 -9.72
C SER A 335 19.79 2.56 -8.99
N ALA A 336 19.22 1.38 -9.23
CA ALA A 336 18.18 0.85 -8.37
C ALA A 336 18.82 0.34 -7.07
N ASP A 337 18.74 1.10 -5.99
CA ASP A 337 19.02 0.56 -4.66
C ASP A 337 18.03 -0.56 -4.38
N ARG A 338 18.55 -1.76 -4.04
CA ARG A 338 17.83 -3.02 -3.77
C ARG A 338 16.34 -2.80 -3.44
N ILE A 339 15.50 -2.98 -4.46
CA ILE A 339 14.06 -2.84 -4.34
C ILE A 339 13.52 -4.17 -3.80
N GLU A 340 13.06 -4.18 -2.54
CA GLU A 340 12.36 -5.34 -1.96
C GLU A 340 11.00 -5.58 -2.63
N ASP A 341 10.50 -4.62 -3.41
CA ASP A 341 9.27 -4.70 -4.20
C ASP A 341 9.57 -5.02 -5.68
N SER A 342 9.47 -6.31 -6.05
CA SER A 342 9.91 -6.90 -7.34
C SER A 342 9.09 -6.50 -8.59
N LYS A 343 8.56 -5.29 -8.69
CA LYS A 343 7.78 -4.85 -9.87
C LYS A 343 8.61 -4.07 -10.91
N LEU A 344 9.70 -3.45 -10.49
CA LEU A 344 10.64 -2.76 -11.36
C LEU A 344 11.63 -3.77 -11.96
N TYR A 345 11.22 -4.40 -13.05
CA TYR A 345 12.12 -5.20 -13.87
C TYR A 345 13.05 -4.26 -14.64
N ARG A 346 14.34 -4.20 -14.28
CA ARG A 346 15.34 -3.64 -15.19
C ARG A 346 15.33 -4.46 -16.47
N LEU A 347 15.26 -3.79 -17.61
CA LEU A 347 15.43 -4.44 -18.90
C LEU A 347 16.89 -4.90 -18.99
N ALA A 348 17.16 -6.13 -18.56
CA ALA A 348 18.41 -6.80 -18.85
C ALA A 348 18.41 -7.12 -20.35
N GLY A 349 18.79 -6.13 -21.18
CA GLY A 349 19.17 -6.29 -22.59
C GLY A 349 18.36 -7.33 -23.35
N ALA A 350 17.03 -7.20 -23.40
CA ALA A 350 16.27 -7.87 -24.43
C ALA A 350 16.49 -7.05 -25.71
N LYS A 351 17.38 -7.57 -26.57
CA LYS A 351 17.68 -7.12 -27.93
C LYS A 351 16.39 -6.75 -28.70
N ARG A 352 15.91 -5.50 -28.57
CA ARG A 352 14.82 -4.94 -29.38
C ARG A 352 15.39 -4.54 -30.73
N VAL A 353 15.65 -5.52 -31.58
CA VAL A 353 15.71 -5.27 -33.03
C VAL A 353 14.28 -5.43 -33.51
N GLU A 354 13.53 -4.35 -33.68
CA GLU A 354 12.16 -4.41 -34.20
C GLU A 354 12.06 -4.86 -35.67
N ASN A 355 13.16 -5.21 -36.33
CA ASN A 355 13.11 -5.68 -37.71
C ASN A 355 13.72 -7.07 -37.86
N GLY A 356 12.92 -8.10 -37.52
CA GLY A 356 13.07 -9.44 -38.08
C GLY A 356 13.17 -10.62 -37.09
N PRO A 357 13.01 -11.85 -37.61
CA PRO A 357 13.23 -13.07 -36.83
C PRO A 357 14.68 -13.13 -36.33
N ILE A 358 14.88 -13.51 -35.07
CA ILE A 358 16.22 -13.80 -34.55
C ILE A 358 16.60 -15.17 -35.08
N LYS A 359 17.36 -15.19 -36.17
CA LYS A 359 17.89 -16.41 -36.78
C LYS A 359 19.22 -16.85 -36.17
N PHE A 360 19.86 -15.98 -35.40
CA PHE A 360 21.18 -16.21 -34.84
C PHE A 360 21.30 -15.73 -33.39
N ILE A 361 21.83 -16.58 -32.51
CA ILE A 361 22.18 -16.22 -31.12
C ILE A 361 23.67 -16.53 -30.96
N SER A 362 24.49 -15.52 -30.64
CA SER A 362 25.95 -15.70 -30.51
C SER A 362 26.35 -15.95 -29.05
N GLY A 363 27.30 -16.87 -28.86
CA GLY A 363 28.01 -17.10 -27.61
C GLY A 363 29.41 -16.50 -27.70
N MET A 364 30.44 -17.30 -27.42
CA MET A 364 31.84 -16.92 -27.62
C MET A 364 32.05 -16.25 -28.98
N SER A 365 32.56 -15.02 -28.99
CA SER A 365 32.73 -14.20 -30.20
C SER A 365 34.10 -13.53 -30.29
N ASP A 366 34.99 -13.84 -29.34
CA ASP A 366 36.28 -13.19 -29.11
C ASP A 366 37.49 -14.08 -29.45
N ARG A 367 37.29 -15.16 -30.23
CA ARG A 367 38.35 -16.13 -30.57
C ARG A 367 38.99 -15.80 -31.92
N LYS A 368 40.31 -15.96 -32.00
CA LYS A 368 41.08 -15.77 -33.23
C LYS A 368 41.24 -17.06 -34.04
N ASP A 369 41.25 -18.21 -33.37
CA ASP A 369 41.36 -19.51 -34.01
C ASP A 369 40.08 -20.35 -33.89
N PHE A 370 39.72 -21.06 -34.95
CA PHE A 370 38.55 -21.93 -35.00
C PHE A 370 38.63 -23.04 -33.93
N SER A 371 39.83 -23.59 -33.72
CA SER A 371 40.10 -24.66 -32.75
C SER A 371 39.78 -24.28 -31.31
N ASP A 372 39.94 -23.00 -30.94
CA ASP A 372 39.68 -22.54 -29.58
C ASP A 372 38.21 -22.66 -29.17
N ILE A 373 37.33 -22.70 -30.17
CA ILE A 373 35.90 -22.91 -29.98
C ILE A 373 35.59 -24.40 -30.01
N VAL A 374 35.90 -25.09 -31.12
CA VAL A 374 35.44 -26.47 -31.32
C VAL A 374 36.06 -27.47 -30.35
N THR A 375 37.28 -27.22 -29.88
CA THR A 375 37.99 -28.15 -28.96
C THR A 375 37.72 -27.88 -27.49
N LYS A 376 36.98 -26.82 -27.16
CA LYS A 376 36.71 -26.45 -25.77
C LYS A 376 35.90 -27.55 -25.06
N PRO A 377 36.41 -28.12 -23.95
CA PRO A 377 35.75 -29.23 -23.28
C PRO A 377 34.63 -28.76 -22.36
N PHE A 378 33.62 -29.60 -22.21
CA PHE A 378 32.63 -29.50 -21.13
C PHE A 378 33.21 -30.08 -19.84
N ILE A 379 32.94 -29.42 -18.72
CA ILE A 379 33.50 -29.78 -17.41
C ILE A 379 32.56 -30.71 -16.65
N GLU A 380 31.25 -30.54 -16.84
CA GLU A 380 30.21 -31.23 -16.08
C GLU A 380 29.34 -32.08 -16.99
N LYS A 381 28.76 -33.15 -16.42
CA LYS A 381 27.80 -34.01 -17.10
C LYS A 381 26.41 -33.40 -16.99
N GLY A 382 25.64 -33.44 -18.08
CA GLY A 382 24.20 -33.63 -17.96
C GLY A 382 23.38 -33.20 -19.16
N ALA A 383 22.13 -32.79 -18.90
CA ALA A 383 21.13 -32.57 -19.93
C ALA A 383 20.87 -31.08 -20.15
N ILE A 384 20.73 -30.73 -21.43
CA ILE A 384 20.27 -29.43 -21.89
C ILE A 384 18.93 -29.65 -22.57
N VAL A 385 17.90 -28.95 -22.12
CA VAL A 385 16.53 -29.07 -22.64
C VAL A 385 16.14 -27.79 -23.35
N PHE A 386 15.59 -27.92 -24.55
CA PHE A 386 15.17 -26.80 -25.39
C PHE A 386 13.67 -26.84 -25.61
N PHE A 387 13.05 -25.67 -25.53
CA PHE A 387 11.61 -25.43 -25.75
C PHE A 387 11.49 -24.29 -26.74
N ASP A 388 10.65 -24.38 -27.76
CA ASP A 388 10.47 -23.30 -28.75
C ASP A 388 9.43 -22.24 -28.35
N GLY A 389 8.85 -22.38 -27.15
CA GLY A 389 7.75 -21.57 -26.65
C GLY A 389 6.37 -22.08 -27.10
N THR A 390 6.32 -23.23 -27.77
CA THR A 390 5.11 -24.00 -28.08
C THR A 390 5.23 -25.42 -27.47
N GLU A 391 4.73 -26.45 -28.15
CA GLU A 391 4.77 -27.85 -27.69
C GLU A 391 6.06 -28.59 -28.07
N LYS A 392 6.97 -27.98 -28.87
CA LYS A 392 8.18 -28.67 -29.31
C LYS A 392 9.27 -28.61 -28.25
N ILE A 393 9.74 -29.80 -27.88
CA ILE A 393 10.78 -30.00 -26.87
C ILE A 393 11.78 -31.01 -27.40
N PHE A 394 13.07 -30.74 -27.23
CA PHE A 394 14.09 -31.77 -27.35
C PHE A 394 15.18 -31.57 -26.30
N ALA A 395 15.93 -32.64 -26.02
CA ALA A 395 17.03 -32.59 -25.08
C ALA A 395 18.29 -33.17 -25.71
N ALA A 396 19.43 -32.57 -25.38
CA ALA A 396 20.75 -33.07 -25.72
C ALA A 396 21.53 -33.35 -24.43
N ARG A 397 22.29 -34.44 -24.43
CA ARG A 397 23.14 -34.81 -23.29
C ARG A 397 24.59 -34.56 -23.62
N VAL A 398 25.34 -34.18 -22.61
CA VAL A 398 26.76 -33.93 -22.69
C VAL A 398 27.44 -34.63 -21.52
N ASN A 399 28.60 -35.22 -21.77
CA ASN A 399 29.45 -35.83 -20.78
C ASN A 399 30.67 -34.94 -20.50
N PRO A 400 31.33 -35.13 -19.35
CA PRO A 400 32.60 -34.45 -19.08
C PRO A 400 33.60 -34.78 -20.18
N TYR A 401 34.36 -33.78 -20.60
CA TYR A 401 35.36 -33.83 -21.68
C TYR A 401 34.83 -33.97 -23.11
N ASP A 402 33.51 -34.08 -23.31
CA ASP A 402 32.94 -33.83 -24.63
C ASP A 402 33.38 -32.42 -25.06
N LYS A 403 33.69 -32.23 -26.34
CA LYS A 403 34.06 -30.94 -26.90
C LYS A 403 32.84 -30.25 -27.49
N VAL A 404 32.94 -28.95 -27.75
CA VAL A 404 31.88 -28.21 -28.47
C VAL A 404 31.49 -28.92 -29.77
N GLU A 405 32.45 -29.48 -30.52
CA GLU A 405 32.18 -30.27 -31.73
C GLU A 405 31.33 -31.53 -31.45
N ASP A 406 31.60 -32.25 -30.36
CA ASP A 406 30.82 -33.43 -29.97
C ASP A 406 29.37 -33.05 -29.64
N PHE A 407 29.17 -31.89 -29.02
CA PHE A 407 27.84 -31.35 -28.77
C PHE A 407 27.14 -30.88 -30.06
N GLN A 408 27.87 -30.26 -31.00
CA GLN A 408 27.32 -29.93 -32.33
C GLN A 408 26.84 -31.19 -33.06
N ASN A 409 27.61 -32.28 -33.00
CA ASN A 409 27.24 -33.58 -33.58
C ASN A 409 26.01 -34.19 -32.88
N THR A 410 25.96 -34.10 -31.54
CA THR A 410 24.82 -34.55 -30.75
C THR A 410 23.55 -33.80 -31.13
N LEU A 411 23.59 -32.48 -31.20
CA LEU A 411 22.47 -31.67 -31.68
C LEU A 411 22.07 -32.05 -33.10
N SER A 412 23.05 -32.22 -33.99
CA SER A 412 22.81 -32.56 -35.40
C SER A 412 22.13 -33.93 -35.60
N SER A 413 22.23 -34.83 -34.62
CA SER A 413 21.56 -36.13 -34.63
C SER A 413 20.07 -36.09 -34.27
N ILE A 414 19.58 -34.98 -33.70
CA ILE A 414 18.19 -34.82 -33.25
C ILE A 414 17.34 -34.33 -34.43
N SER A 415 16.39 -35.15 -34.88
CA SER A 415 15.56 -34.87 -36.07
C SER A 415 14.61 -33.69 -35.89
N ASP A 416 14.06 -33.52 -34.68
CA ASP A 416 12.98 -32.54 -34.43
C ASP A 416 13.50 -31.16 -33.97
N ARG A 417 14.82 -30.95 -33.98
CA ARG A 417 15.40 -29.66 -33.63
C ARG A 417 15.01 -28.60 -34.65
N TRP A 418 14.86 -27.36 -34.19
CA TRP A 418 14.58 -26.21 -35.05
C TRP A 418 15.78 -25.28 -35.22
N PHE A 419 16.96 -25.63 -34.72
CA PHE A 419 18.19 -24.86 -34.86
C PHE A 419 19.43 -25.77 -34.82
N ASP A 420 20.56 -25.24 -35.28
CA ASP A 420 21.87 -25.86 -35.22
C ASP A 420 22.83 -24.99 -34.40
N LEU A 421 23.82 -25.61 -33.76
CA LEU A 421 24.97 -24.92 -33.18
C LEU A 421 26.11 -24.90 -34.19
N LYS A 422 26.63 -23.73 -34.52
CA LYS A 422 27.67 -23.53 -35.55
C LYS A 422 28.83 -22.70 -35.04
N VAL A 423 29.97 -22.89 -35.68
CA VAL A 423 31.16 -22.05 -35.54
C VAL A 423 31.45 -21.40 -36.89
N GLY A 424 31.70 -20.10 -36.91
CA GLY A 424 31.91 -19.38 -38.17
C GLY A 424 32.62 -18.05 -37.96
N ALA A 425 33.01 -17.41 -39.07
CA ALA A 425 33.76 -16.17 -39.05
C ALA A 425 32.99 -15.01 -38.39
N HIS A 426 33.70 -14.13 -37.68
CA HIS A 426 33.15 -12.97 -36.98
C HIS A 426 34.19 -11.85 -36.80
N GLY A 427 33.85 -10.62 -37.22
CA GLY A 427 34.73 -9.44 -37.11
C GLY A 427 36.01 -9.52 -37.95
N ASP A 428 37.04 -8.77 -37.55
CA ASP A 428 38.36 -8.71 -38.20
C ASP A 428 39.16 -10.01 -38.03
N GLY A 429 38.75 -11.04 -38.76
CA GLY A 429 39.42 -12.35 -38.85
C GLY A 429 39.23 -13.25 -37.63
N GLY A 430 38.21 -13.03 -36.80
CA GLY A 430 37.87 -13.90 -35.67
C GLY A 430 36.84 -14.98 -36.01
N TYR A 431 36.54 -15.81 -35.02
CA TYR A 431 35.49 -16.82 -35.06
C TYR A 431 34.52 -16.64 -33.89
N ARG A 432 33.26 -17.03 -34.11
CA ARG A 432 32.23 -17.09 -33.07
C ARG A 432 31.52 -18.45 -33.04
N LEU A 433 31.05 -18.83 -31.86
CA LEU A 433 30.07 -19.88 -31.63
C LEU A 433 28.67 -19.26 -31.66
N TYR A 434 27.72 -19.86 -32.36
CA TYR A 434 26.37 -19.33 -32.43
C TYR A 434 25.33 -20.41 -32.76
N PHE A 435 24.12 -20.24 -32.25
CA PHE A 435 22.96 -20.94 -32.76
C PHE A 435 22.48 -20.29 -34.05
N GLU A 436 22.09 -21.10 -35.03
CA GLU A 436 21.47 -20.69 -36.29
C GLU A 436 20.16 -21.44 -36.50
N SER A 437 19.13 -20.72 -36.97
CA SER A 437 17.84 -21.30 -37.33
C SER A 437 17.27 -20.64 -38.57
N THR A 438 16.54 -21.42 -39.39
CA THR A 438 15.65 -20.87 -40.42
C THR A 438 14.37 -20.28 -39.82
N GLN A 439 14.03 -20.67 -38.59
CA GLN A 439 12.89 -20.21 -37.80
C GLN A 439 13.31 -19.09 -36.84
N ASN A 440 12.33 -18.47 -36.17
CA ASN A 440 12.58 -17.40 -35.20
C ASN A 440 12.91 -17.98 -33.82
N LEU A 441 14.09 -17.66 -33.28
CA LEU A 441 14.55 -18.13 -31.99
C LEU A 441 14.05 -17.32 -30.78
N ARG A 442 13.25 -16.26 -30.99
CA ARG A 442 12.82 -15.34 -29.91
C ARG A 442 12.15 -16.02 -28.71
N ASN A 443 11.43 -17.11 -28.94
CA ASN A 443 10.71 -17.83 -27.88
C ASN A 443 11.43 -19.12 -27.48
N THR A 444 12.66 -19.33 -27.94
CA THR A 444 13.43 -20.51 -27.59
C THR A 444 13.99 -20.38 -26.18
N LEU A 445 13.54 -21.24 -25.26
CA LEU A 445 14.08 -21.40 -23.92
C LEU A 445 15.05 -22.58 -23.91
N ALA A 446 16.27 -22.36 -23.43
CA ALA A 446 17.25 -23.41 -23.19
C ALA A 446 17.53 -23.50 -21.69
N LEU A 447 17.26 -24.66 -21.10
CA LEU A 447 17.51 -24.94 -19.69
C LEU A 447 18.71 -25.86 -19.58
N ASP A 448 19.75 -25.34 -18.94
CA ASP A 448 20.94 -26.10 -18.57
C ASP A 448 20.85 -26.49 -17.10
N PHE A 449 20.73 -27.80 -16.84
CA PHE A 449 20.60 -28.35 -15.50
C PHE A 449 21.96 -28.65 -14.83
N ASN A 450 23.09 -28.29 -15.46
CA ASN A 450 24.46 -28.60 -14.98
C ASN A 450 25.28 -27.32 -14.73
N GLY A 451 24.62 -26.32 -14.14
CA GLY A 451 25.28 -25.31 -13.34
C GLY A 451 25.95 -24.14 -14.08
N ASN A 452 26.41 -24.26 -15.33
CA ASN A 452 26.91 -23.10 -16.11
C ASN A 452 27.37 -23.36 -17.57
N MET A 453 26.99 -24.46 -18.22
CA MET A 453 27.52 -24.86 -19.53
C MET A 453 27.33 -23.79 -20.62
N PHE A 454 26.16 -23.15 -20.71
CA PHE A 454 25.94 -22.10 -21.71
C PHE A 454 26.81 -20.85 -21.50
N ASN A 455 27.02 -20.48 -20.24
CA ASN A 455 27.89 -19.38 -19.88
C ASN A 455 29.36 -19.69 -20.21
N THR A 456 29.81 -20.93 -19.95
CA THR A 456 31.16 -21.35 -20.37
C THR A 456 31.31 -21.36 -21.89
N MET A 457 30.21 -21.56 -22.64
CA MET A 457 30.13 -21.39 -24.10
C MET A 457 30.04 -19.92 -24.57
N GLY A 458 30.03 -18.96 -23.64
CA GLY A 458 29.99 -17.52 -23.89
C GLY A 458 28.60 -16.97 -24.22
N PHE A 459 27.54 -17.75 -24.03
CA PHE A 459 26.18 -17.27 -24.16
C PHE A 459 25.74 -16.52 -22.90
N ALA A 460 24.90 -15.50 -23.07
CA ALA A 460 24.25 -14.84 -21.94
C ALA A 460 23.27 -15.81 -21.27
N THR A 461 23.42 -16.01 -19.96
CA THR A 461 22.59 -16.91 -19.16
C THR A 461 22.01 -16.21 -17.94
N LYS A 462 20.91 -16.72 -17.41
CA LYS A 462 20.32 -16.29 -16.13
C LYS A 462 20.09 -17.53 -15.26
N ASN A 463 20.47 -17.44 -13.99
CA ASN A 463 20.12 -18.47 -13.02
C ASN A 463 18.62 -18.43 -12.74
N VAL A 464 17.98 -19.58 -12.80
CA VAL A 464 16.56 -19.76 -12.50
C VAL A 464 16.40 -20.91 -11.53
N ASP A 465 15.60 -20.71 -10.48
CA ASP A 465 15.23 -21.80 -9.58
C ASP A 465 14.15 -22.64 -10.28
N VAL A 466 14.44 -23.92 -10.49
CA VAL A 466 13.53 -24.86 -11.14
C VAL A 466 13.22 -26.02 -10.19
N PHE A 467 11.95 -26.42 -10.13
CA PHE A 467 11.54 -27.60 -9.39
C PHE A 467 11.81 -28.84 -10.24
N VAL A 468 12.84 -29.60 -9.91
CA VAL A 468 13.21 -30.83 -10.63
C VAL A 468 12.71 -32.04 -9.85
N VAL A 469 11.93 -32.90 -10.50
CA VAL A 469 11.51 -34.19 -9.96
C VAL A 469 12.16 -35.29 -10.77
N ASP A 470 13.09 -36.04 -10.16
CA ASP A 470 13.61 -37.25 -10.80
C ASP A 470 12.50 -38.32 -10.80
N ARG A 471 12.28 -38.94 -11.96
CA ARG A 471 11.30 -40.04 -12.12
C ARG A 471 11.55 -41.19 -11.14
N LYS A 472 12.81 -41.41 -10.72
CA LYS A 472 13.17 -42.43 -9.73
C LYS A 472 12.76 -42.06 -8.30
N ASP A 473 12.62 -40.77 -8.02
CA ASP A 473 12.26 -40.24 -6.71
C ASP A 473 10.75 -39.96 -6.59
N PHE A 474 9.99 -40.10 -7.69
CA PHE A 474 8.54 -39.95 -7.70
C PHE A 474 7.85 -41.11 -6.97
N LYS A 475 7.70 -40.95 -5.65
CA LYS A 475 6.90 -41.82 -4.78
C LYS A 475 5.73 -41.02 -4.22
N VAL A 476 4.57 -41.16 -4.82
CA VAL A 476 3.33 -40.54 -4.32
C VAL A 476 2.38 -41.61 -3.83
N ASN A 477 1.75 -41.32 -2.68
CA ASN A 477 0.69 -42.18 -2.17
C ASN A 477 -0.58 -41.95 -3.00
N PRO A 478 -1.35 -43.00 -3.31
CA PRO A 478 -2.66 -42.82 -3.93
C PRO A 478 -3.55 -41.94 -3.06
N GLY A 479 -4.20 -40.95 -3.66
CA GLY A 479 -5.04 -39.99 -2.94
C GLY A 479 -5.44 -38.78 -3.78
N SER A 480 -6.32 -37.96 -3.22
CA SER A 480 -6.73 -36.68 -3.78
C SER A 480 -5.94 -35.55 -3.11
N TYR A 481 -5.22 -34.77 -3.91
CA TYR A 481 -4.35 -33.70 -3.46
C TYR A 481 -4.92 -32.36 -3.90
N LYS A 482 -5.18 -31.47 -2.95
CA LYS A 482 -5.60 -30.09 -3.25
C LYS A 482 -4.37 -29.24 -3.51
N ILE A 483 -4.32 -28.59 -4.68
CA ILE A 483 -3.21 -27.74 -5.11
C ILE A 483 -3.73 -26.35 -5.42
N ALA A 484 -3.02 -25.32 -4.98
CA ALA A 484 -3.32 -23.92 -5.24
C ALA A 484 -2.15 -23.23 -5.94
N ILE A 485 -2.38 -22.65 -7.11
CA ILE A 485 -1.37 -21.89 -7.89
C ILE A 485 -2.01 -20.56 -8.31
N ASN A 486 -1.35 -19.44 -8.03
CA ASN A 486 -1.81 -18.08 -8.39
C ASN A 486 -3.27 -17.78 -8.00
N GLY A 487 -3.72 -18.30 -6.86
CA GLY A 487 -5.08 -18.10 -6.35
C GLY A 487 -6.16 -19.00 -6.99
N LYS A 488 -5.80 -19.86 -7.94
CA LYS A 488 -6.68 -20.92 -8.47
C LYS A 488 -6.42 -22.22 -7.71
N GLU A 489 -7.48 -22.91 -7.28
CA GLU A 489 -7.40 -24.18 -6.54
C GLU A 489 -8.01 -25.33 -7.34
N GLU A 490 -7.31 -26.46 -7.42
CA GLU A 490 -7.75 -27.67 -8.14
C GLU A 490 -7.40 -28.93 -7.34
N ILE A 491 -8.12 -30.03 -7.61
CA ILE A 491 -7.88 -31.33 -6.97
C ILE A 491 -7.24 -32.27 -8.00
N LEU A 492 -6.03 -32.75 -7.69
CA LEU A 492 -5.36 -33.78 -8.46
C LEU A 492 -5.61 -35.16 -7.86
N ASN A 493 -5.98 -36.11 -8.71
CA ASN A 493 -6.21 -37.49 -8.28
C ASN A 493 -5.02 -38.35 -8.70
N ILE A 494 -4.30 -38.84 -7.70
CA ILE A 494 -3.14 -39.71 -7.87
C ILE A 494 -3.55 -41.14 -7.51
N THR A 495 -3.27 -42.06 -8.41
CA THR A 495 -3.48 -43.50 -8.24
C THR A 495 -2.14 -44.23 -8.20
N ALA A 496 -2.14 -45.50 -7.81
CA ALA A 496 -0.90 -46.31 -7.81
C ALA A 496 -0.28 -46.49 -9.21
N SER A 497 -1.03 -46.20 -10.28
CA SER A 497 -0.57 -46.24 -11.67
C SER A 497 -0.27 -44.85 -12.26
N THR A 498 -0.55 -43.76 -11.53
CA THR A 498 -0.31 -42.40 -12.02
C THR A 498 1.17 -42.16 -12.18
N THR A 499 1.60 -41.90 -13.42
CA THR A 499 2.98 -41.56 -13.74
C THR A 499 3.24 -40.07 -13.54
N LEU A 500 4.53 -39.67 -13.55
CA LEU A 500 4.90 -38.26 -13.51
C LEU A 500 4.33 -37.48 -14.72
N GLU A 501 4.20 -38.14 -15.86
CA GLU A 501 3.64 -37.57 -17.09
C GLU A 501 2.13 -37.36 -16.97
N ASP A 502 1.40 -38.31 -16.37
CA ASP A 502 -0.01 -38.14 -16.05
C ASP A 502 -0.25 -36.97 -15.09
N LEU A 503 0.63 -36.79 -14.10
CA LEU A 503 0.55 -35.68 -13.15
C LEU A 503 0.83 -34.33 -13.83
N ALA A 504 1.88 -34.26 -14.66
CA ALA A 504 2.22 -33.07 -15.42
C ALA A 504 1.07 -32.67 -16.37
N ASN A 505 0.47 -33.64 -17.06
CA ASN A 505 -0.69 -33.39 -17.92
C ASN A 505 -1.89 -32.86 -17.14
N GLN A 506 -2.19 -33.42 -15.96
CA GLN A 506 -3.24 -32.88 -15.11
C GLN A 506 -2.96 -31.44 -14.68
N LEU A 507 -1.74 -31.13 -14.24
CA LEU A 507 -1.34 -29.78 -13.84
C LEU A 507 -1.48 -28.78 -15.00
N ASN A 508 -0.93 -29.09 -16.17
CA ASN A 508 -0.98 -28.21 -17.34
C ASN A 508 -2.41 -28.00 -17.84
N THR A 509 -3.25 -29.04 -17.78
CA THR A 509 -4.67 -28.93 -18.14
C THR A 509 -5.42 -27.97 -17.21
N HIS A 510 -5.10 -28.02 -15.92
CA HIS A 510 -5.81 -27.27 -14.89
C HIS A 510 -5.28 -25.85 -14.69
N PHE A 511 -3.99 -25.60 -14.90
CA PHE A 511 -3.36 -24.32 -14.56
C PHE A 511 -2.80 -23.54 -15.76
N GLY A 512 -2.81 -24.11 -16.97
CA GLY A 512 -2.11 -23.56 -18.13
C GLY A 512 -0.61 -23.75 -17.99
#